data_AF-A0A1H0QV19-F1
#
_entry.id   AF-A0A1H0QV19-F1
#
_cell.length_a   1.000
_cell.length_b   1.000
_cell.length_c   1.000
_cell.angle_alpha   90.00
_cell.angle_beta   90.00
_cell.angle_gamma   90.00
#
_symmetry.space_group_name_H-M   'P 1'
#
loop_
_entity.id
_entity.type
_entity.pdbx_description
1 polymer ?
#
loop_
_entity_poly.entity_id
_entity_poly.type
_entity_poly.pdbx_seq_one_letter_code
_entity_poly.pdbx_strand_id
1 'polypeptide(L)'
;MFFGVGRMVWRCTPLLVTVVDRRYRERMYVVLVHYTAPLADVDALLADHSEWLSHHQDAGDFIAAGRRHPRTGGVIIARSMSRGQLDAVLATDPFVVHKVATQEVIEFQALRTIPELADYADHLTPAE
;
A
#
# COMPACT_ATOMS: atom_id res chain seq x y z
N MET A 1 57.29 38.78 -16.19
CA MET A 1 56.11 39.59 -16.54
C MET A 1 55.30 38.73 -17.50
N PHE A 2 54.17 38.12 -17.16
CA PHE A 2 52.95 38.62 -16.53
C PHE A 2 52.58 37.89 -15.22
N PHE A 3 51.83 38.61 -14.37
CA PHE A 3 51.21 38.21 -13.10
C PHE A 3 49.78 37.67 -13.31
N GLY A 4 49.21 36.96 -12.32
CA GLY A 4 47.74 36.84 -12.12
C GLY A 4 47.20 35.40 -12.09
N VAL A 5 47.15 34.68 -10.96
CA VAL A 5 46.08 34.66 -9.91
C VAL A 5 44.82 33.84 -10.31
N GLY A 6 44.72 32.63 -9.73
CA GLY A 6 43.56 32.17 -8.94
C GLY A 6 42.25 31.73 -9.61
N ARG A 7 41.82 30.49 -9.26
CA ARG A 7 40.43 29.97 -9.05
C ARG A 7 39.37 30.34 -10.10
N MET A 8 38.58 29.41 -10.64
CA MET A 8 37.59 28.67 -9.87
C MET A 8 36.98 27.60 -10.79
N VAL A 9 37.05 26.34 -10.36
CA VAL A 9 36.40 25.21 -11.04
C VAL A 9 34.90 25.33 -10.80
N TRP A 10 34.13 25.67 -11.83
CA TRP A 10 32.67 25.59 -11.78
C TRP A 10 32.25 24.17 -12.15
N ARG A 11 32.18 23.28 -11.15
CA ARG A 11 31.39 22.05 -11.24
C ARG A 11 29.92 22.44 -11.05
N CYS A 12 29.18 22.59 -12.14
CA CYS A 12 27.72 22.52 -12.09
C CYS A 12 27.32 21.05 -11.95
N THR A 13 27.12 20.59 -10.72
CA THR A 13 26.42 19.33 -10.45
C THR A 13 24.92 19.63 -10.46
N PRO A 14 24.11 19.08 -11.37
CA PRO A 14 22.67 19.23 -11.25
C PRO A 14 22.12 18.18 -10.28
N LEU A 15 21.39 18.68 -9.28
CA LEU A 15 20.29 18.05 -8.57
C LEU A 15 20.56 16.69 -7.92
N LEU A 16 20.91 16.78 -6.64
CA LEU A 16 20.49 15.82 -5.63
C LEU A 16 18.95 15.77 -5.65
N VAL A 17 18.37 14.91 -6.49
CA VAL A 17 17.01 14.42 -6.21
C VAL A 17 17.15 13.71 -4.88
N THR A 18 16.57 14.28 -3.84
CA THR A 18 16.42 13.61 -2.56
C THR A 18 15.66 12.32 -2.86
N VAL A 19 16.39 11.21 -3.00
CA VAL A 19 15.87 9.90 -2.64
C VAL A 19 15.64 10.02 -1.14
N VAL A 20 14.55 10.70 -0.75
CA VAL A 20 13.94 10.44 0.55
C VAL A 20 13.65 8.96 0.46
N ASP A 21 14.44 8.20 1.20
CA ASP A 21 14.51 6.76 1.11
C ASP A 21 13.11 6.18 0.89
N ARG A 22 12.87 5.69 -0.32
CA ARG A 22 11.56 5.19 -0.76
C ARG A 22 11.08 4.05 0.15
N ARG A 23 12.01 3.41 0.88
CA ARG A 23 11.78 2.30 1.81
C ARG A 23 11.35 2.77 3.21
N TYR A 24 11.46 4.06 3.55
CA TYR A 24 11.07 4.56 4.89
C TYR A 24 9.58 4.88 5.05
N ARG A 25 8.79 4.91 3.98
CA ARG A 25 7.37 5.32 4.01
C ARG A 25 6.38 4.33 3.42
N GLU A 26 6.87 3.24 2.84
CA GLU A 26 6.03 2.18 2.34
C GLU A 26 5.89 1.12 3.44
N ARG A 27 4.66 0.76 3.76
CA ARG A 27 4.30 -0.13 4.86
C ARG A 27 3.26 -1.11 4.38
N MET A 28 3.31 -2.33 4.88
CA MET A 28 2.25 -3.29 4.62
C MET A 28 1.00 -2.93 5.44
N TYR A 29 -0.15 -3.36 4.92
CA TYR A 29 -1.44 -3.07 5.56
C TYR A 29 -2.31 -4.32 5.65
N VAL A 30 -3.00 -4.44 6.78
CA VAL A 30 -4.18 -5.29 6.92
C VAL A 30 -5.40 -4.39 6.91
N VAL A 31 -6.31 -4.63 5.99
CA VAL A 31 -7.56 -3.90 5.88
C VAL A 31 -8.68 -4.83 6.31
N LEU A 32 -9.36 -4.47 7.39
CA LEU A 32 -10.56 -5.16 7.85
C LEU A 32 -11.77 -4.45 7.26
N VAL A 33 -12.53 -5.18 6.44
CA VAL A 33 -13.80 -4.72 5.89
C VAL A 33 -14.89 -5.14 6.86
N HIS A 34 -15.75 -4.21 7.27
CA HIS A 34 -16.86 -4.44 8.20
C HIS A 34 -18.18 -4.14 7.52
N TYR A 35 -19.07 -5.14 7.37
CA TYR A 35 -20.37 -4.92 6.74
C TYR A 35 -21.27 -4.07 7.64
N THR A 36 -21.89 -3.05 7.05
CA THR A 36 -22.78 -2.10 7.75
C THR A 36 -24.21 -2.15 7.22
N ALA A 37 -24.48 -3.00 6.24
CA ALA A 37 -25.78 -3.19 5.61
C ALA A 37 -26.24 -4.67 5.68
N PRO A 38 -27.52 -4.97 5.41
CA PRO A 38 -28.02 -6.33 5.23
C PRO A 38 -27.18 -7.14 4.24
N LEU A 39 -27.02 -8.45 4.51
CA LEU A 39 -26.21 -9.33 3.67
C LEU A 39 -26.71 -9.40 2.22
N ALA A 40 -27.99 -9.21 1.97
CA ALA A 40 -28.55 -9.17 0.62
C ALA A 40 -27.97 -8.01 -0.22
N ASP A 41 -27.77 -6.84 0.38
CA ASP A 41 -27.19 -5.67 -0.29
C ASP A 41 -25.69 -5.88 -0.57
N VAL A 42 -25.00 -6.54 0.36
CA VAL A 42 -23.60 -6.95 0.19
C VAL A 42 -23.47 -8.02 -0.90
N ASP A 43 -24.38 -8.99 -0.93
CA ASP A 43 -24.41 -10.07 -1.91
C ASP A 43 -24.63 -9.54 -3.34
N ALA A 44 -25.46 -8.49 -3.49
CA ALA A 44 -25.71 -7.85 -4.77
C ALA A 44 -24.45 -7.21 -5.39
N LEU A 45 -23.49 -6.78 -4.56
CA LEU A 45 -22.25 -6.10 -4.98
C LEU A 45 -21.04 -7.04 -5.03
N LEU A 46 -21.24 -8.31 -4.73
CA LEU A 46 -20.16 -9.26 -4.55
C LEU A 46 -19.36 -9.52 -5.82
N ALA A 47 -20.03 -9.54 -6.98
CA ALA A 47 -19.37 -9.76 -8.27
C ALA A 47 -18.38 -8.63 -8.57
N ASP A 48 -18.85 -7.38 -8.49
CA ASP A 48 -18.04 -6.18 -8.70
C ASP A 48 -16.89 -6.09 -7.70
N HIS A 49 -17.14 -6.39 -6.42
CA HIS A 49 -16.08 -6.43 -5.40
C HIS A 49 -15.04 -7.52 -5.70
N SER A 50 -15.46 -8.68 -6.21
CA SER A 50 -14.53 -9.75 -6.57
C SER A 50 -13.67 -9.39 -7.79
N GLU A 51 -14.24 -8.70 -8.77
CA GLU A 51 -13.50 -8.17 -9.91
C GLU A 51 -12.49 -7.10 -9.47
N TRP A 52 -12.90 -6.18 -8.60
CA TRP A 52 -12.03 -5.18 -8.00
C TRP A 52 -10.84 -5.82 -7.25
N LEU A 53 -11.10 -6.87 -6.45
CA LEU A 53 -10.03 -7.62 -5.78
C LEU A 53 -9.07 -8.27 -6.79
N SER A 54 -9.60 -8.92 -7.84
CA SER A 54 -8.78 -9.56 -8.88
C SER A 54 -7.88 -8.54 -9.58
N HIS A 55 -8.42 -7.38 -9.96
CA HIS A 55 -7.65 -6.31 -10.59
C HIS A 55 -6.46 -5.86 -9.73
N HIS A 56 -6.67 -5.66 -8.43
CA HIS A 56 -5.60 -5.24 -7.51
C HIS A 56 -4.63 -6.37 -7.14
N GLN A 57 -5.06 -7.63 -7.20
CA GLN A 57 -4.13 -8.77 -7.10
C GLN A 57 -3.24 -8.85 -8.34
N ASP A 58 -3.81 -8.70 -9.55
CA ASP A 58 -3.06 -8.73 -10.81
C ASP A 58 -2.09 -7.54 -10.94
N ALA A 59 -2.47 -6.37 -10.40
CA ALA A 59 -1.58 -5.21 -10.30
C ALA A 59 -0.48 -5.36 -9.23
N GLY A 60 -0.59 -6.36 -8.36
CA GLY A 60 0.35 -6.61 -7.26
C GLY A 60 0.13 -5.77 -6.01
N ASP A 61 -0.97 -5.01 -5.94
CA ASP A 61 -1.35 -4.19 -4.79
C ASP A 61 -1.79 -5.05 -3.60
N PHE A 62 -2.54 -6.13 -3.88
CA PHE A 62 -3.05 -7.06 -2.86
C PHE A 62 -2.35 -8.41 -2.91
N ILE A 63 -2.02 -8.93 -1.73
CA ILE A 63 -1.35 -10.22 -1.52
C ILE A 63 -2.39 -11.31 -1.25
N ALA A 64 -3.38 -10.99 -0.43
CA ALA A 64 -4.46 -11.90 -0.08
C ALA A 64 -5.73 -11.12 0.23
N ALA A 65 -6.87 -11.72 -0.07
CA ALA A 65 -8.17 -11.22 0.37
C ALA A 65 -9.11 -12.38 0.67
N GLY A 66 -10.04 -12.19 1.61
CA GLY A 66 -10.98 -13.24 1.97
C GLY A 66 -12.10 -12.76 2.87
N ARG A 67 -13.20 -13.52 2.89
CA ARG A 67 -14.32 -13.27 3.80
C ARG A 67 -13.98 -13.74 5.22
N ARG A 68 -14.47 -13.02 6.22
CA ARG A 68 -14.40 -13.44 7.62
C ARG A 68 -15.45 -14.52 7.92
N HIS A 69 -15.15 -15.36 8.91
CA HIS A 69 -16.12 -16.24 9.54
C HIS A 69 -16.22 -15.87 11.04
N PRO A 70 -17.39 -15.45 11.56
CA PRO A 70 -18.69 -15.32 10.87
C PRO A 70 -18.68 -14.27 9.76
N ARG A 71 -19.67 -14.34 8.85
CA ARG A 71 -19.79 -13.48 7.65
C ARG A 71 -20.18 -12.04 7.99
N THR A 72 -19.30 -11.33 8.69
CA THR A 72 -19.46 -9.94 9.13
C THR A 72 -18.57 -8.98 8.36
N GLY A 73 -17.83 -9.46 7.35
CA GLY A 73 -16.91 -8.65 6.59
C GLY A 73 -15.82 -9.45 5.88
N GLY A 74 -14.70 -8.80 5.62
CA GLY A 74 -13.55 -9.36 4.91
C GLY A 74 -12.22 -8.90 5.51
N VAL A 75 -11.14 -9.51 5.02
CA VAL A 75 -9.76 -9.13 5.29
C VAL A 75 -9.04 -9.00 3.96
N ILE A 76 -8.26 -7.94 3.81
CA ILE A 76 -7.35 -7.74 2.68
C ILE A 76 -5.95 -7.50 3.26
N ILE A 77 -4.94 -8.15 2.70
CA ILE A 77 -3.53 -7.91 2.98
C ILE A 77 -2.95 -7.20 1.77
N ALA A 78 -2.56 -5.94 1.94
CA ALA A 78 -1.95 -5.13 0.90
C ALA A 78 -0.42 -5.12 1.02
N ARG A 79 0.25 -5.09 -0.14
CA ARG A 79 1.70 -4.89 -0.26
C ARG A 79 2.10 -3.53 0.31
N SER A 80 3.38 -3.38 0.64
CA SER A 80 3.99 -2.11 0.99
C SER A 80 3.72 -1.03 -0.07
N MET A 81 3.04 0.04 0.36
CA MET A 81 2.75 1.23 -0.43
C MET A 81 2.61 2.45 0.48
N SER A 82 2.49 3.65 -0.06
CA SER A 82 2.18 4.83 0.76
C SER A 82 0.72 4.82 1.22
N ARG A 83 0.46 5.39 2.39
CA ARG A 83 -0.91 5.49 2.93
C ARG A 83 -1.90 6.15 1.97
N GLY A 84 -1.48 7.21 1.27
CA GLY A 84 -2.34 7.90 0.31
C GLY A 84 -2.67 7.06 -0.93
N GLN A 85 -1.75 6.19 -1.37
CA GLN A 85 -2.05 5.23 -2.45
C GLN A 85 -3.06 4.18 -1.98
N LEU A 86 -2.88 3.63 -0.78
CA LEU A 86 -3.83 2.69 -0.21
C LEU A 86 -5.22 3.31 -0.09
N ASP A 87 -5.32 4.51 0.49
CA ASP A 87 -6.61 5.19 0.68
C ASP A 87 -7.31 5.45 -0.67
N ALA A 88 -6.55 5.78 -1.73
CA ALA A 88 -7.10 5.97 -3.06
C ALA A 88 -7.63 4.65 -3.66
N VAL A 89 -6.90 3.54 -3.49
CA VAL A 89 -7.36 2.21 -3.91
C VAL A 89 -8.61 1.81 -3.15
N LEU A 90 -8.59 1.91 -1.82
CA LEU A 90 -9.69 1.52 -0.95
C LEU A 90 -10.97 2.32 -1.17
N ALA A 91 -10.86 3.59 -1.56
CA ALA A 91 -11.99 4.44 -1.92
C ALA A 91 -12.75 3.95 -3.18
N THR A 92 -12.14 3.06 -3.97
CA THR A 92 -12.76 2.48 -5.18
C THR A 92 -13.46 1.15 -4.95
N ASP A 93 -13.36 0.58 -3.74
CA ASP A 93 -14.06 -0.66 -3.37
C ASP A 93 -15.59 -0.48 -3.55
N PRO A 94 -16.26 -1.32 -4.36
CA PRO A 94 -17.71 -1.27 -4.54
C PRO A 94 -18.49 -1.27 -3.22
N PHE A 95 -18.00 -1.98 -2.19
CA PHE A 95 -18.66 -1.97 -0.88
C PHE A 95 -18.60 -0.60 -0.18
N VAL A 96 -17.50 0.14 -0.35
CA VAL A 96 -17.33 1.48 0.21
C VAL A 96 -18.12 2.50 -0.60
N VAL A 97 -18.03 2.44 -1.94
CA VAL A 97 -18.75 3.34 -2.85
C VAL A 97 -20.26 3.29 -2.60
N HIS A 98 -20.80 2.07 -2.44
CA HIS A 98 -22.23 1.85 -2.15
C HIS A 98 -22.58 1.91 -0.66
N LYS A 99 -21.61 2.21 0.22
CA LYS A 99 -21.80 2.39 1.67
C LYS A 99 -22.41 1.17 2.38
N VAL A 100 -22.12 -0.03 1.88
CA VAL A 100 -22.53 -1.30 2.50
C VAL A 100 -21.47 -1.87 3.45
N ALA A 101 -20.27 -1.29 3.46
CA ALA A 101 -19.20 -1.62 4.39
C ALA A 101 -18.36 -0.39 4.77
N THR A 102 -17.69 -0.50 5.92
CA THR A 102 -16.62 0.39 6.37
C THR A 102 -15.30 -0.38 6.41
N GLN A 103 -14.19 0.35 6.45
CA GLN A 103 -12.85 -0.24 6.48
C GLN A 103 -12.05 0.27 7.67
N GLU A 104 -11.31 -0.64 8.30
CA GLU A 104 -10.33 -0.36 9.33
C GLU A 104 -8.95 -0.75 8.79
N VAL A 105 -8.02 0.19 8.79
CA VAL A 105 -6.68 0.02 8.22
C VAL A 105 -5.67 -0.12 9.34
N ILE A 106 -4.97 -1.25 9.37
CA ILE A 106 -3.89 -1.55 10.31
C ILE A 106 -2.58 -1.51 9.53
N GLU A 107 -1.72 -0.55 9.86
CA GLU A 107 -0.35 -0.47 9.36
C GLU A 107 0.56 -1.40 10.14
N PHE A 108 1.42 -2.16 9.46
CA PHE A 108 2.43 -2.97 10.12
C PHE A 108 3.68 -3.14 9.26
N GLN A 109 4.72 -3.73 9.86
CA GLN A 109 5.93 -4.15 9.16
C GLN A 109 6.01 -5.67 9.10
N ALA A 110 6.15 -6.25 7.91
CA ALA A 110 6.35 -7.68 7.72
C ALA A 110 7.83 -8.08 7.95
N LEU A 111 8.29 -7.99 9.20
CA LEU A 111 9.68 -8.21 9.58
C LEU A 111 10.14 -9.67 9.50
N ARG A 112 9.19 -10.62 9.55
CA ARG A 112 9.47 -12.05 9.49
C ARG A 112 8.49 -12.70 8.54
N THR A 113 9.02 -13.31 7.49
CA THR A 113 8.26 -14.04 6.49
C THR A 113 8.87 -15.42 6.27
N ILE A 114 8.06 -16.35 5.78
CA ILE A 114 8.54 -17.62 5.22
C ILE A 114 9.17 -17.36 3.83
N PRO A 115 10.04 -18.26 3.32
CA PRO A 115 10.71 -18.07 2.03
C PRO A 115 9.76 -17.74 0.86
N GLU A 116 8.58 -18.34 0.84
CA GLU A 116 7.54 -18.14 -0.18
C GLU A 116 6.96 -16.72 -0.18
N LEU A 117 7.15 -15.96 0.89
CA LEU A 117 6.70 -14.58 1.07
C LEU A 117 7.88 -13.59 1.23
N ALA A 118 9.10 -13.99 0.85
CA ALA A 118 10.30 -13.16 1.00
C ALA A 118 10.19 -11.81 0.27
N ASP A 119 9.52 -11.79 -0.89
CA ASP A 119 9.34 -10.58 -1.71
C ASP A 119 8.45 -9.51 -1.04
N TYR A 120 7.71 -9.89 0.00
CA TYR A 120 6.85 -8.98 0.77
C TYR A 120 7.48 -8.57 2.11
N ALA A 121 8.68 -9.06 2.44
CA ALA A 121 9.32 -8.72 3.71
C ALA A 121 9.74 -7.24 3.72
N ASP A 122 9.30 -6.51 4.75
CA ASP A 122 9.78 -5.15 4.97
C ASP A 122 11.22 -5.20 5.48
N HIS A 123 12.08 -4.37 4.90
CA HIS A 123 13.46 -4.27 5.34
C HIS A 123 13.56 -3.35 6.55
N LEU A 124 14.14 -3.84 7.64
CA LEU A 124 14.60 -2.98 8.72
C LEU A 124 15.70 -2.08 8.17
N THR A 125 15.37 -0.81 7.96
CA THR A 125 16.39 0.23 8.01
C THR A 125 16.81 0.38 9.47
N PRO A 126 18.10 0.26 9.82
CA PRO A 126 18.55 0.44 11.20
C PRO A 126 17.98 1.74 11.77
N ALA A 127 17.46 1.68 13.00
CA ALA A 127 16.98 2.86 13.69
C ALA A 127 18.11 3.90 13.80
N GLU A 128 17.78 5.16 13.53
CA GLU A 128 18.65 6.32 13.77
C GLU A 128 19.11 6.40 15.23
#